data_AF-A0A7V0Q638-F1
#
_entry.id   AF-A0A7V0Q638-F1
#
_cell.length_a   1.000
_cell.length_b   1.000
_cell.length_c   1.000
_cell.angle_alpha   90.00
_cell.angle_beta   90.00
_cell.angle_gamma   90.00
#
_symmetry.space_group_name_H-M   'P 1'
#
loop_
_entity.id
_entity.type
_entity.pdbx_description
1 polymer ?
#
loop_
_entity_poly.entity_id
_entity_poly.type
_entity_poly.pdbx_seq_one_letter_code
_entity_poly.pdbx_strand_id
1 'polypeptide(L)' 'MIRLPSSNHMIDTESGVRLEARWDEPDVATGVVVFCHPHPQAGGTMHAPLMHRVTQGLVERD' A
#
# COMPACT_ATOMS: atom_id res chain seq x y z
N MET A 1 0.61 -0.07 -20.30
CA MET A 1 0.44 0.09 -18.85
C MET A 1 -0.23 -1.18 -18.34
N ILE A 2 0.55 -2.13 -17.81
CA ILE A 2 0.02 -3.37 -17.26
C ILE A 2 -0.37 -3.08 -15.82
N ARG A 3 -1.65 -3.20 -15.48
CA ARG A 3 -2.13 -3.05 -14.12
C ARG A 3 -1.81 -4.34 -13.36
N LEU A 4 -0.81 -4.30 -12.49
CA LEU A 4 -0.53 -5.39 -11.56
C LEU A 4 -1.70 -5.57 -10.57
N PRO A 5 -1.92 -6.78 -10.06
CA PRO A 5 -3.00 -7.04 -9.11
C PRO A 5 -2.77 -6.19 -7.86
N SER A 6 -3.81 -5.43 -7.51
CA SER A 6 -3.88 -4.64 -6.28
C SER A 6 -5.13 -5.10 -5.56
N SER A 7 -4.98 -5.55 -4.32
CA SER A 7 -6.09 -6.03 -3.49
C SER A 7 -6.19 -5.24 -2.20
N ASN A 8 -7.42 -4.92 -1.81
CA ASN A 8 -7.70 -4.34 -0.51
C ASN A 8 -8.00 -5.45 0.49
N HIS A 9 -7.42 -5.32 1.69
CA HIS A 9 -7.55 -6.27 2.78
C HIS A 9 -8.01 -5.53 4.04
N MET A 10 -8.80 -6.23 4.86
CA MET A 10 -9.07 -5.83 6.23
C MET A 10 -8.28 -6.75 7.17
N ILE A 11 -7.48 -6.16 8.04
CA ILE A 11 -6.64 -6.88 9.00
C ILE A 11 -7.25 -6.67 10.40
N ASP A 12 -7.57 -7.77 11.07
CA ASP A 12 -8.01 -7.76 12.46
C ASP A 12 -6.79 -7.70 13.39
N THR A 13 -6.76 -6.75 14.32
CA THR A 13 -5.69 -6.67 15.33
C THR A 13 -6.13 -7.28 16.66
N GLU A 14 -5.18 -7.68 17.49
CA GLU A 14 -5.44 -8.17 18.85
C GLU A 14 -6.15 -7.11 19.72
N SER A 15 -5.95 -5.82 19.42
CA SER A 15 -6.62 -4.71 20.10
C SER A 15 -8.06 -4.47 19.64
N GLY A 16 -8.59 -5.27 18.72
CA GLY A 16 -9.94 -5.13 18.17
C GLY A 16 -10.09 -4.01 17.15
N VAL A 17 -8.98 -3.38 16.73
CA VAL A 17 -8.96 -2.40 15.64
C VAL A 17 -8.92 -3.15 14.31
N ARG A 18 -9.68 -2.69 13.32
CA ARG A 18 -9.60 -3.20 11.95
C ARG A 18 -8.82 -2.22 11.09
N LEU A 19 -7.77 -2.69 10.44
CA LEU A 19 -6.93 -1.88 9.56
C LEU A 19 -7.28 -2.16 8.10
N GLU A 20 -7.52 -1.11 7.32
CA GLU A 20 -7.52 -1.20 5.86
C GLU A 20 -6.06 -1.27 5.38
N ALA A 21 -5.77 -2.21 4.48
CA ALA A 21 -4.48 -2.34 3.83
C ALA A 21 -4.66 -2.58 2.33
N ARG A 22 -3.69 -2.10 1.53
CA ARG A 22 -3.59 -2.39 0.11
C ARG A 22 -2.34 -3.22 -0.12
N TRP A 23 -2.48 -4.28 -0.89
CA TRP A 23 -1.38 -5.15 -1.28
C TRP A 23 -1.16 -5.02 -2.78
N ASP A 24 0.03 -4.55 -3.17
CA ASP A 24 0.47 -4.49 -4.57
C ASP A 24 1.64 -5.47 -4.72
N GLU A 25 1.60 -6.29 -5.78
CA GLU A 25 2.57 -7.37 -5.97
C GLU A 25 3.34 -7.23 -7.30
N PRO A 26 4.69 -7.27 -7.30
CA PRO A 26 5.49 -7.30 -8.53
C PRO A 26 5.52 -8.69 -9.17
N ASP A 27 5.90 -8.77 -10.45
CA ASP A 27 6.07 -10.06 -11.15
C ASP A 27 7.10 -10.99 -10.48
N VAL A 28 8.17 -10.41 -9.92
CA VAL A 28 9.22 -11.13 -9.17
C VAL A 28 9.54 -10.35 -7.91
N ALA A 29 9.13 -10.87 -6.75
CA ALA A 29 9.37 -10.24 -5.46
C ALA A 29 10.78 -10.53 -4.94
N THR A 30 11.50 -9.47 -4.54
CA THR A 30 12.83 -9.56 -3.90
C THR A 30 12.81 -9.12 -2.43
N GLY A 31 11.68 -8.58 -1.97
CA GLY A 31 11.49 -8.08 -0.60
C GLY A 31 10.07 -7.59 -0.35
N VAL A 32 9.81 -7.11 0.87
CA VAL A 32 8.50 -6.60 1.33
C VAL A 32 8.69 -5.21 1.94
N VAL A 33 7.78 -4.29 1.62
CA VAL A 33 7.73 -2.94 2.19
C VAL A 33 6.38 -2.71 2.85
N VAL A 34 6.39 -2.27 4.12
CA VAL A 34 5.21 -1.71 4.78
C VAL A 34 5.28 -0.20 4.67
N PHE A 35 4.33 0.40 3.95
CA PHE A 35 4.36 1.83 3.64
C PHE A 35 3.20 2.58 4.30
N CYS A 36 3.51 3.28 5.38
CA CYS A 36 2.53 4.04 6.15
C CYS A 36 2.27 5.43 5.53
N HIS A 37 1.03 5.91 5.65
CA HIS A 37 0.64 7.21 5.15
C HIS A 37 1.19 8.37 6.01
N PRO A 38 1.24 9.60 5.45
CA PRO A 38 1.57 10.81 6.22
C PRO A 38 0.63 11.05 7.40
N HIS A 39 0.99 12.02 8.25
CA HIS A 39 0.23 12.31 9.46
C HIS A 39 -1.25 12.63 9.19
N PRO A 40 -2.21 12.04 9.94
CA PRO A 40 -3.64 12.19 9.67
C PRO A 40 -4.16 13.62 9.86
N GLN A 41 -3.61 14.42 10.79
CA GLN A 41 -4.01 15.83 10.95
C GLN A 41 -3.61 16.71 9.75
N ALA A 42 -2.71 16.24 8.88
CA ALA A 42 -2.38 16.90 7.62
C ALA A 42 -3.15 16.30 6.43
N GLY A 43 -4.19 15.48 6.69
CA GLY A 43 -4.97 14.80 5.66
C GLY A 43 -4.31 13.54 5.09
N GLY A 44 -3.28 13.00 5.75
CA GLY A 44 -2.61 11.79 5.30
C GLY A 44 -3.54 10.57 5.31
N THR A 45 -3.55 9.84 4.20
CA THR A 45 -4.33 8.61 3.98
C THR A 45 -3.59 7.71 2.99
N MET A 46 -3.82 6.39 3.06
CA MET A 46 -3.26 5.41 2.12
C MET A 46 -3.76 5.60 0.67
N HIS A 47 -4.86 6.35 0.50
CA HIS A 47 -5.46 6.68 -0.80
C HIS A 47 -4.89 7.97 -1.43
N ALA A 48 -3.90 8.61 -0.79
CA ALA A 48 -3.33 9.84 -1.31
C ALA A 48 -2.55 9.56 -2.62
N PRO A 49 -2.58 10.45 -3.63
CA PRO A 49 -1.89 10.25 -4.90
C PRO A 49 -0.39 9.94 -4.77
N LEU A 50 0.28 10.54 -3.77
CA LEU A 50 1.68 10.24 -3.43
C LEU A 50 1.87 8.76 -3.10
N MET A 51 0.98 8.18 -2.29
CA MET A 51 1.06 6.78 -1.87
C MET A 51 1.01 5.84 -3.06
N HIS A 52 0.09 6.11 -3.99
CA HIS A 52 -0.05 5.34 -5.23
C HIS A 52 1.18 5.46 -6.15
N ARG A 53 1.80 6.65 -6.23
CA ARG A 53 3.00 6.85 -7.05
C ARG A 53 4.24 6.16 -6.48
N VAL A 54 4.42 6.19 -5.16
CA VAL A 54 5.54 5.50 -4.52
C VAL A 54 5.39 3.99 -4.64
N THR A 55 4.21 3.45 -4.35
CA THR A 55 3.94 2.01 -4.50
C THR A 55 4.09 1.54 -5.94
N GLN A 56 3.68 2.35 -6.93
CA GLN A 56 4.00 2.09 -8.34
C GLN A 56 5.50 1.94 -8.54
N GLY A 57 6.35 2.86 -8.07
CA GLY A 57 7.81 2.70 -8.19
C GLY A 57 8.41 1.52 -7.43
N LEU A 58 7.71 0.94 -6.44
CA LEU A 58 8.15 -0.25 -5.71
C LEU A 58 7.77 -1.57 -6.40
N VAL A 59 6.70 -1.57 -7.20
CA VAL A 59 6.20 -2.77 -7.91
C VAL A 59 6.39 -2.71 -9.43
N GLU A 60 6.53 -1.50 -9.99
CA GLU A 60 6.94 -1.22 -11.36
C GLU A 60 8.47 -1.16 -11.46
N ARG A 61 8.90 -1.56 -12.64
CA ARG A 61 10.22 -2.07 -13.01
C ARG A 61 11.16 -0.92 -13.38
N ASP A 62 12.46 -1.16 -13.26
CA ASP A 62 13.42 -0.49 -14.15
C ASP A 62 13.06 -0.75 -15.63
#